data_AF-A0AAW2ECK1-F1
#
_entry.id   AF-A0AAW2ECK1-F1
#
_cell.length_a   1.000
_cell.length_b   1.000
_cell.length_c   1.000
_cell.angle_alpha   90.00
_cell.angle_beta   90.00
_cell.angle_gamma   90.00
#
_symmetry.space_group_name_H-M   'P 1'
#
loop_
_entity.id
_entity.type
_entity.pdbx_description
1 polymer ?
#
loop_
_entity_poly.entity_id
_entity_poly.type
_entity_poly.pdbx_seq_one_letter_code
_entity_poly.pdbx_strand_id
1 'polypeptide(L)'
;MLIKIYRSLDRNVRTVHSVTQPTWATSKDESREIMAVWPDVVRDLTDAVKSFNIPDVTKWMAKVLQYNVPGGKKTRALTLVYAYKLLAPSHELTEENIRLIRILAWSVELVCSVVPFFLQYIC
;
A
#
# COMPACT_ATOMS: atom_id res chain seq x y z
N MET A 1 -40.76 5.60 -18.71
CA MET A 1 -40.59 4.52 -17.71
C MET A 1 -39.11 4.26 -17.40
N LEU A 2 -38.27 4.11 -18.42
CA LEU A 2 -36.82 3.82 -18.29
C LEU A 2 -36.00 4.87 -17.52
N ILE A 3 -36.32 6.16 -17.66
CA ILE A 3 -35.63 7.24 -16.90
C ILE A 3 -35.83 7.10 -15.39
N LYS A 4 -37.01 6.65 -14.94
CA LYS A 4 -37.29 6.43 -13.52
C LYS A 4 -36.53 5.22 -12.97
N ILE A 5 -36.37 4.19 -13.79
CA ILE A 5 -35.58 2.98 -13.46
C ILE A 5 -34.10 3.34 -13.34
N TYR A 6 -33.54 4.05 -14.32
CA TYR A 6 -32.15 4.52 -14.26
C TYR A 6 -31.88 5.39 -13.03
N ARG A 7 -32.78 6.35 -12.75
CA ARG A 7 -32.68 7.23 -11.58
C ARG A 7 -32.88 6.49 -10.25
N SER A 8 -33.61 5.37 -10.25
CA SER A 8 -33.77 4.51 -9.08
C SER A 8 -32.55 3.62 -8.86
N LEU A 9 -31.92 3.12 -9.93
CA LEU A 9 -30.69 2.35 -9.88
C LEU A 9 -29.54 3.23 -9.38
N ASP A 10 -29.43 4.46 -9.90
CA ASP A 10 -28.43 5.45 -9.49
C ASP A 10 -28.61 5.91 -8.03
N ARG A 11 -29.86 6.05 -7.57
CA ARG A 11 -30.14 6.27 -6.14
C ARG A 11 -29.69 5.09 -5.28
N ASN A 12 -30.00 3.85 -5.66
CA ASN A 12 -29.57 2.68 -4.91
C ASN A 12 -28.04 2.54 -4.88
N VAL A 13 -27.34 2.84 -5.98
CA VAL A 13 -25.87 2.91 -6.01
C VAL A 13 -25.34 3.96 -5.03
N ARG A 14 -25.96 5.15 -4.97
CA ARG A 14 -25.60 6.18 -3.97
C ARG A 14 -25.93 5.77 -2.53
N THR A 15 -27.01 5.04 -2.30
CA THR A 15 -27.38 4.56 -0.96
C THR A 15 -26.47 3.43 -0.49
N VAL A 16 -25.95 2.59 -1.39
CA VAL A 16 -24.89 1.62 -1.08
C VAL A 16 -23.57 2.33 -0.73
N HIS A 17 -23.27 3.46 -1.37
CA HIS A 17 -22.16 4.33 -0.96
C HIS A 17 -22.41 5.14 0.32
N SER A 18 -23.65 5.22 0.81
CA SER A 18 -24.00 5.88 2.08
C SER A 18 -24.09 4.91 3.25
N VAL A 19 -23.77 3.63 3.05
CA VAL A 19 -23.43 2.73 4.16
C VAL A 19 -22.17 3.30 4.78
N THR A 20 -22.33 3.88 5.97
CA THR A 20 -21.33 4.52 6.81
C THR A 20 -19.92 4.08 6.45
N GLN A 21 -19.20 4.93 5.72
CA GLN A 21 -17.78 4.73 5.50
C GLN A 21 -17.16 4.53 6.89
N PRO A 22 -16.54 3.39 7.18
CA PRO A 22 -15.96 3.17 8.48
C PRO A 22 -14.96 4.29 8.76
N THR A 23 -14.84 4.74 10.00
CA THR A 23 -13.99 5.85 10.43
C THR A 23 -12.51 5.69 10.00
N TRP A 24 -12.09 4.47 9.64
CA TRP A 24 -10.76 4.13 9.12
C TRP A 24 -10.55 4.41 7.62
N ALA A 25 -11.57 4.83 6.87
CA ALA A 25 -11.58 4.82 5.42
C ALA A 25 -11.24 6.17 4.76
N THR A 26 -10.39 7.00 5.36
CA THR A 26 -9.81 8.12 4.61
C THR A 26 -8.47 7.69 3.99
N SER A 27 -8.37 7.80 2.66
CA SER A 27 -7.14 7.47 1.92
C SER A 27 -5.95 8.31 2.35
N LYS A 28 -6.19 9.49 2.95
CA LYS A 28 -5.14 10.37 3.47
C LYS A 28 -4.57 9.89 4.79
N ASP A 29 -5.39 9.38 5.71
CA ASP A 29 -4.91 8.89 6.99
C ASP A 29 -4.11 7.60 6.79
N GLU A 30 -4.65 6.65 6.02
CA GLU A 30 -3.93 5.39 5.71
C GLU A 30 -2.63 5.62 4.93
N SER A 31 -2.57 6.65 4.07
CA SER A 31 -1.33 7.03 3.40
C SER A 31 -0.26 7.47 4.39
N ARG A 32 -0.63 8.24 5.43
CA ARG A 32 0.32 8.63 6.49
C ARG A 32 0.77 7.43 7.30
N GLU A 33 -0.16 6.54 7.64
CA GLU A 33 0.13 5.32 8.40
C GLU A 33 1.08 4.37 7.67
N ILE A 34 0.86 4.14 6.37
CA ILE A 34 1.78 3.35 5.54
C ILE A 34 3.15 4.05 5.47
N MET A 35 3.19 5.38 5.29
CA MET A 35 4.45 6.13 5.27
C MET A 35 5.22 6.07 6.59
N ALA A 36 4.54 5.95 7.73
CA ALA A 36 5.20 5.83 9.03
C ALA A 36 6.00 4.51 9.16
N VAL A 37 5.59 3.45 8.46
CA VAL A 37 6.26 2.14 8.46
C VAL A 37 7.45 2.10 7.48
N TRP A 38 7.52 3.01 6.52
CA TRP A 38 8.55 3.01 5.48
C TRP A 38 10.00 3.06 6.01
N PRO A 39 10.36 3.92 6.99
CA PRO A 39 11.72 3.96 7.50
C PRO A 39 12.16 2.64 8.14
N ASP A 40 11.24 1.93 8.80
CA ASP A 40 11.49 0.62 9.37
C ASP A 40 11.80 -0.40 8.28
N VAL A 41 10.99 -0.43 7.22
CA VAL A 41 11.20 -1.33 6.06
C VAL A 41 12.56 -1.07 5.40
N VAL A 42 12.94 0.19 5.19
CA VAL A 42 14.25 0.56 4.61
C VAL A 42 15.38 0.10 5.51
N ARG A 43 15.27 0.29 6.84
CA ARG A 43 16.28 -0.17 7.81
C ARG A 43 16.44 -1.69 7.72
N ASP A 44 15.34 -2.44 7.82
CA ASP A 44 15.37 -3.89 7.85
C ASP A 44 15.95 -4.48 6.55
N LEU A 45 15.62 -3.90 5.39
CA LEU A 45 16.23 -4.24 4.09
C LEU A 45 17.73 -3.91 4.04
N THR A 46 18.12 -2.73 4.54
CA THR A 46 19.52 -2.29 4.54
C THR A 46 20.37 -3.16 5.46
N ASP A 47 19.84 -3.52 6.63
CA ASP A 47 20.51 -4.40 7.60
C ASP A 47 20.65 -5.83 7.07
N ALA A 48 19.62 -6.36 6.38
CA ALA A 48 19.74 -7.64 5.68
C ALA A 48 20.87 -7.60 4.65
N VAL A 49 21.06 -6.49 3.94
CA VAL A 49 22.12 -6.35 2.94
C VAL A 49 23.52 -6.19 3.56
N LYS A 50 23.63 -5.63 4.77
CA LYS A 50 24.92 -5.56 5.51
C LYS A 50 25.51 -6.94 5.75
N SER A 51 24.68 -7.99 5.87
CA SER A 51 25.15 -9.37 6.04
C SER A 51 26.00 -9.89 4.88
N PHE A 52 25.88 -9.31 3.68
CA PHE A 52 26.71 -9.64 2.52
C PHE A 52 28.13 -9.03 2.61
N ASN A 53 28.41 -8.18 3.60
CA ASN A 53 29.71 -7.56 3.88
C ASN A 53 30.28 -6.72 2.71
N ILE A 54 29.41 -6.17 1.85
CA ILE A 54 29.79 -5.31 0.72
C ILE A 54 29.26 -3.89 0.99
N PRO A 55 30.08 -2.96 1.51
CA PRO A 55 29.63 -1.65 1.99
C PRO A 55 29.02 -0.77 0.88
N ASP A 56 29.50 -0.90 -0.37
CA ASP A 56 28.98 -0.13 -1.50
C ASP A 56 27.56 -0.56 -1.91
N VAL A 57 27.24 -1.85 -1.78
CA VAL A 57 25.92 -2.41 -2.10
C VAL A 57 24.87 -1.92 -1.10
N THR A 58 25.21 -1.87 0.19
CA THR A 58 24.33 -1.33 1.24
C THR A 58 23.97 0.13 0.96
N LYS A 59 24.96 0.97 0.62
CA LYS A 59 24.76 2.38 0.30
C LYS A 59 23.94 2.57 -0.97
N TRP A 60 24.17 1.73 -1.99
CA TRP A 60 23.43 1.79 -3.24
C TRP A 60 21.98 1.33 -3.07
N MET A 61 21.75 0.27 -2.29
CA MET A 61 20.40 -0.23 -1.98
C MET A 61 19.54 0.85 -1.30
N ALA A 62 20.09 1.54 -0.30
CA ALA A 62 19.37 2.64 0.36
C ALA A 62 18.97 3.75 -0.62
N LYS A 63 19.84 4.10 -1.58
CA LYS A 63 19.53 5.09 -2.62
C LYS A 63 18.43 4.62 -3.57
N VAL A 64 18.50 3.36 -4.03
CA VAL A 64 17.50 2.77 -4.93
C VAL A 64 16.12 2.74 -4.27
N LEU A 65 16.05 2.30 -3.02
CA LEU A 65 14.80 2.27 -2.25
C LEU A 65 14.23 3.68 -2.05
N GLN A 66 15.05 4.65 -1.64
CA GLN A 66 14.58 6.02 -1.40
C GLN A 66 14.18 6.76 -2.68
N TYR A 67 14.80 6.44 -3.82
CA TYR A 67 14.49 7.09 -5.09
C TYR A 67 13.22 6.53 -5.74
N ASN A 68 13.04 5.20 -5.73
CA ASN A 68 11.98 4.55 -6.51
C ASN A 68 10.64 4.49 -5.79
N VAL A 69 10.65 4.37 -4.46
CA VAL A 69 9.49 3.86 -3.71
C VAL A 69 8.61 4.95 -3.09
N PRO A 70 9.14 6.07 -2.56
CA PRO A 70 8.31 7.09 -1.92
C PRO A 70 7.54 7.97 -2.91
N GLY A 71 7.96 8.07 -4.17
CA GLY A 71 7.50 9.08 -5.13
C GLY A 71 6.08 8.91 -5.70
N GLY A 72 5.37 7.83 -5.37
CA GLY A 72 4.07 7.51 -5.94
C GLY A 72 2.86 7.73 -5.02
N LYS A 73 1.66 7.60 -5.61
CA LYS A 73 0.36 7.59 -4.89
C LYS A 73 0.15 6.32 -4.04
N LYS A 74 0.99 5.30 -4.19
CA LYS A 74 0.96 4.04 -3.43
C LYS A 74 -0.41 3.36 -3.46
N THR A 75 -1.13 3.55 -4.58
CA THR A 75 -2.51 3.08 -4.73
C THR A 75 -2.61 1.58 -4.53
N ARG A 76 -1.59 0.82 -4.96
CA ARG A 76 -1.60 -0.65 -4.83
C ARG A 76 -1.41 -1.09 -3.39
N ALA A 77 -0.48 -0.47 -2.67
CA ALA A 77 -0.32 -0.69 -1.23
C ALA A 77 -1.60 -0.32 -0.44
N LEU A 78 -2.21 0.83 -0.73
CA LEU A 78 -3.44 1.27 -0.08
C LEU A 78 -4.62 0.32 -0.35
N THR A 79 -4.75 -0.16 -1.59
CA THR A 79 -5.78 -1.15 -1.94
C THR A 79 -5.60 -2.45 -1.16
N LEU A 80 -4.37 -2.91 -0.93
CA LEU A 80 -4.12 -4.13 -0.16
C LEU A 80 -4.56 -3.97 1.31
N VAL A 81 -4.20 -2.86 1.95
CA VAL A 81 -4.60 -2.57 3.34
C VAL A 81 -6.12 -2.44 3.43
N TYR A 82 -6.76 -1.80 2.46
CA TYR A 82 -8.23 -1.69 2.41
C TYR A 82 -8.89 -3.06 2.24
N ALA A 83 -8.38 -3.90 1.33
CA ALA A 83 -8.90 -5.24 1.10
C ALA A 83 -8.80 -6.10 2.38
N TYR A 84 -7.68 -6.02 3.09
CA TYR A 84 -7.52 -6.72 4.38
C TYR A 84 -8.55 -6.25 5.40
N LYS A 85 -8.71 -4.93 5.59
CA LYS A 85 -9.69 -4.36 6.53
C LYS A 85 -11.14 -4.71 6.19
N LEU A 86 -11.43 -4.92 4.91
CA LEU A 86 -12.77 -5.28 4.43
C LEU A 86 -13.07 -6.79 4.56
N LEU A 87 -12.07 -7.64 4.34
CA LEU A 87 -12.24 -9.09 4.25
C LEU A 87 -11.89 -9.84 5.54
N ALA A 88 -11.02 -9.28 6.37
CA ALA A 88 -10.58 -9.94 7.60
C ALA A 88 -11.69 -9.93 8.66
N PRO A 89 -11.84 -11.02 9.42
CA PRO A 89 -12.75 -11.06 10.56
C PRO A 89 -12.36 -10.01 11.61
N SER A 90 -13.33 -9.47 12.35
CA SER A 90 -13.08 -8.39 13.33
C SER A 90 -12.08 -8.76 14.43
N HIS A 91 -11.90 -10.05 14.74
CA HIS A 91 -10.91 -10.50 15.73
C HIS A 91 -9.47 -10.48 15.21
N GLU A 92 -9.25 -10.43 13.90
CA GLU A 92 -7.94 -10.34 13.25
C GLU A 92 -7.54 -8.90 12.92
N LEU A 93 -8.44 -7.92 13.14
CA LEU A 93 -8.18 -6.50 12.99
C LEU A 93 -7.46 -5.92 14.22
N THR A 94 -6.39 -6.58 14.66
CA THR A 94 -5.51 -6.11 15.72
C THR A 94 -4.49 -5.10 15.17
N GLU A 95 -3.96 -4.24 16.02
CA GLU A 95 -2.91 -3.27 15.63
C GLU A 95 -1.66 -3.97 15.08
N GLU A 96 -1.27 -5.11 15.65
CA GLU A 96 -0.17 -5.94 15.13
C GLU A 96 -0.45 -6.42 13.70
N ASN A 97 -1.64 -6.96 13.43
CA ASN A 97 -1.97 -7.46 12.10
C ASN A 97 -2.10 -6.32 11.09
N ILE A 98 -2.62 -5.17 11.51
CA ILE A 98 -2.66 -3.94 10.70
C ILE A 98 -1.23 -3.46 10.39
N ARG A 99 -0.30 -3.55 11.33
CA ARG A 99 1.12 -3.25 11.08
C ARG A 99 1.72 -4.26 10.09
N LEU A 100 1.44 -5.55 10.23
CA LEU A 100 1.93 -6.60 9.32
C LEU A 100 1.41 -6.40 7.90
N ILE A 101 0.12 -6.10 7.70
CA ILE A 101 -0.41 -5.85 6.35
C ILE A 101 0.20 -4.59 5.73
N ARG A 102 0.53 -3.57 6.52
CA ARG A 102 1.24 -2.36 6.04
C ARG A 102 2.65 -2.70 5.58
N ILE A 103 3.37 -3.57 6.30
CA ILE A 103 4.67 -4.09 5.85
C ILE A 103 4.52 -4.89 4.56
N LEU A 104 3.53 -5.79 4.47
CA LEU A 104 3.26 -6.55 3.26
C LEU A 104 2.92 -5.65 2.06
N ALA A 105 2.16 -4.58 2.30
CA ALA A 105 1.83 -3.59 1.29
C ALA A 105 3.08 -2.90 0.72
N TRP A 106 4.07 -2.62 1.57
CA TRP A 106 5.37 -2.14 1.12
C TRP A 106 6.14 -3.19 0.31
N SER A 107 6.11 -4.46 0.71
CA SER A 107 6.72 -5.55 -0.07
C SER A 107 6.12 -5.65 -1.47
N VAL A 108 4.81 -5.48 -1.62
CA VAL A 108 4.14 -5.47 -2.93
C VAL A 108 4.55 -4.26 -3.76
N GLU A 109 4.56 -3.06 -3.20
CA GLU A 109 5.03 -1.86 -3.91
C GLU A 109 6.48 -1.99 -4.35
N LEU A 110 7.35 -2.64 -3.56
CA LEU A 110 8.73 -2.91 -3.92
C LEU A 110 8.81 -3.80 -5.16
N VAL A 111 8.15 -4.94 -5.16
CA VAL A 111 8.12 -5.86 -6.31
C VAL A 111 7.60 -5.14 -7.55
N CYS A 112 6.50 -4.41 -7.42
CA CYS A 112 5.89 -3.72 -8.57
C CYS A 112 6.64 -2.45 -9.02
N SER A 113 7.54 -1.89 -8.20
CA SER A 113 8.40 -0.75 -8.57
C SER A 113 9.69 -1.21 -9.26
N VAL A 114 10.19 -2.41 -8.93
CA VAL A 114 11.40 -2.97 -9.54
C VAL A 114 11.14 -3.44 -10.99
N VAL A 115 9.96 -4.00 -11.28
CA VAL A 115 9.60 -4.51 -12.62
C VAL A 115 9.68 -3.46 -13.74
N PRO A 116 9.11 -2.24 -13.62
CA PRO A 116 9.19 -1.23 -14.68
C PRO A 116 10.61 -0.67 -14.88
N PHE A 117 11.45 -0.62 -13.83
CA PHE A 117 12.84 -0.15 -13.96
C PHE A 117 13.70 -1.09 -14.81
N PHE A 118 13.50 -2.40 -14.72
CA PHE A 118 14.23 -3.36 -15.56
C PHE A 118 13.77 -3.30 -17.03
N LEU A 119 12.50 -3.03 -17.31
CA LEU A 119 11.99 -2.92 -18.68
C LEU A 119 12.45 -1.64 -19.38
N GLN A 120 12.70 -0.56 -18.66
CA GLN A 120 13.11 0.73 -19.24
C GLN A 120 14.63 0.88 -19.44
N TYR A 121 15.44 0.01 -18.83
CA TYR A 121 16.91 -0.03 -19.00
C TYR A 121 17.39 -1.14 -19.96
N ILE A 122 16.52 -2.07 -20.35
CA ILE A 122 16.85 -3.19 -21.27
C ILE A 122 16.26 -2.97 -22.69
N CYS A 123 15.30 -2.07 -22.87
CA CYS A 123 14.78 -1.67 -24.19
C CYS A 123 15.38 -0.35 -24.68
#